data_AF-A0A822XYW5-F1
#
_entry.id   AF-A0A822XYW5-F1
#
_cell.length_a   1.000
_cell.length_b   1.000
_cell.length_c   1.000
_cell.angle_alpha   90.00
_cell.angle_beta   90.00
_cell.angle_gamma   90.00
#
_symmetry.space_group_name_H-M   'P 1'
#
loop_
_entity.id
_entity.type
_entity.pdbx_description
1 polymer ?
#
loop_
_entity_poly.entity_id
_entity_poly.type
_entity_poly.pdbx_seq_one_letter_code
_entity_poly.pdbx_strand_id
1 'polypeptide(L)'
;MLFVQPFNAQRETGGRSLPISTNSMYIPAAQELNCTSIMAAAIFVLFLFLFFSTLTAAQPTSSKINLGSSLSPTTNSSWLSPSGNFAFGFYQYANGYAVSIWFAGAPTETVVWIANRDDPPLQQDARLVLTSDGKLVPQTTAPQPKSIAETSQSASWASMLDTGNFVLYNSRGNVLLWQSFDFPTDTLFPGRSLVVEGKLFSSISVTNHSTGRFYIRMQSDGNLVQYLTGDERASTSYYASDTCCRQDNATTLNFTDDGSLYLQNITTGANIMTLYSGGFRCHNNGIVSCRWTIDVDGILRLYVLNQSGNWSTQMRLQTFSCPTGMFSLNGYCVLNDPDYVCNYVPGFEFIDQTQPILCCQRTFSAVDCRNSKQRMEFTVSSMDSIDWENNTYNTL
;
A
#
# COMPACT_ATOMS: atom_id res chain seq x y z
N MET A 1 74.95 19.84 26.92
CA MET A 1 74.06 19.51 28.04
C MET A 1 73.79 18.01 27.99
N LEU A 2 74.65 17.16 28.58
CA LEU A 2 74.63 16.69 29.99
C LEU A 2 73.28 16.00 30.32
N PHE A 3 73.08 14.69 30.13
CA PHE A 3 73.55 13.48 30.89
C PHE A 3 73.20 13.46 32.39
N VAL A 4 72.35 12.51 32.82
CA VAL A 4 72.40 11.57 33.99
C VAL A 4 71.23 10.55 33.77
N GLN A 5 71.37 9.22 33.52
CA GLN A 5 71.85 8.01 34.25
C GLN A 5 70.82 7.30 35.20
N PRO A 6 70.96 5.97 35.49
CA PRO A 6 69.93 4.92 35.27
C PRO A 6 69.66 4.05 36.53
N PHE A 7 68.97 2.88 36.42
CA PHE A 7 69.43 1.59 36.99
C PHE A 7 68.51 0.39 36.63
N ASN A 8 69.12 -0.79 36.50
CA ASN A 8 68.59 -2.09 36.09
C ASN A 8 69.04 -3.16 37.14
N ALA A 9 68.38 -4.33 37.17
CA ALA A 9 68.83 -5.68 37.65
C ALA A 9 67.82 -6.34 38.64
N GLN A 10 67.13 -7.44 38.31
CA GLN A 10 67.49 -8.89 38.21
C GLN A 10 67.44 -9.70 39.54
N ARG A 11 66.38 -10.52 39.67
CA ARG A 11 66.30 -11.99 39.96
C ARG A 11 66.98 -12.63 41.20
N GLU A 12 66.18 -13.29 42.06
CA GLU A 12 66.47 -14.48 42.91
C GLU A 12 65.10 -15.15 43.29
N THR A 13 64.72 -16.35 42.87
CA THR A 13 64.93 -17.74 43.39
C THR A 13 64.47 -18.06 44.83
N GLY A 14 63.47 -18.94 44.96
CA GLY A 14 63.50 -20.08 45.91
C GLY A 14 62.53 -20.11 47.11
N GLY A 15 61.66 -21.14 47.17
CA GLY A 15 61.51 -21.97 48.38
C GLY A 15 60.29 -21.80 49.31
N ARG A 16 59.29 -22.69 49.14
CA ARG A 16 58.39 -23.36 50.12
C ARG A 16 58.17 -22.74 51.52
N SER A 17 56.90 -22.57 51.92
CA SER A 17 56.10 -23.53 52.74
C SER A 17 54.75 -22.94 53.20
N LEU A 18 53.73 -23.80 53.25
CA LEU A 18 52.33 -23.54 53.63
C LEU A 18 52.18 -23.13 55.11
N PRO A 19 51.03 -22.53 55.47
CA PRO A 19 50.09 -23.34 56.26
C PRO A 19 48.68 -23.35 55.69
N ILE A 20 48.09 -24.54 55.83
CA ILE A 20 46.73 -24.93 55.47
C ILE A 20 45.77 -24.33 56.50
N SER A 21 44.75 -23.62 56.01
CA SER A 21 43.55 -23.26 56.78
C SER A 21 42.35 -23.90 56.10
N THR A 22 41.71 -24.79 56.85
CA THR A 22 40.52 -25.56 56.50
C THR A 22 39.29 -24.66 56.43
N ASN A 23 38.62 -24.63 55.27
CA ASN A 23 37.21 -24.25 55.19
C ASN A 23 36.43 -25.39 54.52
N SER A 24 35.58 -26.00 55.34
CA SER A 24 34.72 -27.13 55.00
C SER A 24 33.72 -26.75 53.90
N MET A 25 33.67 -27.58 52.86
CA MET A 25 32.67 -27.51 51.79
C MET A 25 31.33 -28.00 52.33
N TYR A 26 30.33 -27.13 52.40
CA TYR A 26 28.95 -27.46 52.78
C TYR A 26 28.24 -28.04 51.54
N ILE A 27 27.97 -29.35 51.54
CA ILE A 27 27.12 -30.00 50.53
C ILE A 27 25.69 -29.98 51.09
N PRO A 28 24.72 -29.26 50.48
CA PRO A 28 23.34 -29.32 50.93
C PRO A 28 22.79 -30.72 50.66
N ALA A 29 22.16 -31.31 51.68
CA ALA A 29 21.46 -32.58 51.58
C ALA A 29 20.37 -32.50 50.50
N ALA A 30 20.23 -33.57 49.71
CA ALA A 30 19.16 -33.71 48.74
C ALA A 30 17.81 -33.60 49.48
N GLN A 31 17.01 -32.58 49.16
CA GLN A 31 15.63 -32.50 49.62
C GLN A 31 14.83 -33.63 48.98
N GLU A 32 14.30 -34.53 49.80
CA GLU A 32 13.31 -35.50 49.34
C GLU A 32 12.05 -34.74 48.92
N LEU A 33 11.70 -34.77 47.63
CA LEU A 33 10.46 -34.20 47.14
C LEU A 33 9.30 -35.01 47.69
N ASN A 34 8.50 -34.42 48.58
CA ASN A 34 7.29 -35.04 49.10
C ASN A 34 6.34 -35.42 47.95
N CYS A 35 5.75 -36.61 48.01
CA CYS A 35 4.89 -37.17 46.96
C CYS A 35 3.69 -36.27 46.63
N THR A 36 3.21 -35.50 47.62
CA THR A 36 2.13 -34.51 47.48
C THR A 36 2.48 -33.36 46.54
N SER A 37 3.72 -32.85 46.59
CA SER A 37 4.23 -31.81 45.69
C SER A 37 4.34 -32.28 44.25
N ILE A 38 4.72 -33.55 44.03
CA ILE A 38 4.83 -34.15 42.70
C ILE A 38 3.43 -34.33 42.09
N MET A 39 2.45 -34.77 42.89
CA MET A 39 1.07 -34.91 42.44
C MET A 39 0.42 -33.55 42.09
N ALA A 40 0.68 -32.51 42.89
CA ALA A 40 0.17 -31.17 42.60
C ALA A 40 0.77 -30.58 41.30
N ALA A 41 2.08 -30.78 41.07
CA ALA A 41 2.73 -30.38 39.83
C ALA A 41 2.18 -31.15 38.61
N ALA A 42 1.96 -32.45 38.75
CA ALA A 42 1.36 -33.27 37.68
C ALA A 42 -0.06 -32.83 37.33
N ILE A 43 -0.89 -32.51 38.34
CA ILE A 43 -2.26 -32.00 38.14
C ILE A 43 -2.23 -30.61 37.46
N PHE A 44 -1.30 -29.73 37.86
CA PHE A 44 -1.13 -28.42 37.25
C PHE A 44 -0.68 -28.52 35.78
N VAL A 45 0.23 -29.43 35.46
CA VAL A 45 0.65 -29.72 34.08
C VAL A 45 -0.50 -30.32 33.26
N LEU A 46 -1.32 -31.19 33.86
CA LEU A 46 -2.51 -31.74 33.22
C LEU A 46 -3.55 -30.65 32.92
N PHE A 47 -3.76 -29.73 33.86
CA PHE A 47 -4.63 -28.56 33.68
C PHE A 47 -4.13 -27.63 32.58
N LEU A 48 -2.80 -27.39 32.50
CA LEU A 48 -2.20 -26.65 31.39
C LEU A 48 -2.44 -27.36 30.06
N PHE A 49 -2.26 -28.69 29.99
CA PHE A 49 -2.53 -29.48 28.78
C PHE A 49 -4.00 -29.44 28.36
N LEU A 50 -4.94 -29.47 29.32
CA LEU A 50 -6.39 -29.34 29.06
C LEU A 50 -6.78 -27.92 28.64
N PHE A 51 -6.11 -26.89 29.16
CA PHE A 51 -6.31 -25.50 28.70
C PHE A 51 -5.79 -25.29 27.28
N PHE A 52 -4.63 -25.88 26.93
CA PHE A 52 -4.06 -25.79 25.58
C PHE A 52 -4.84 -26.59 24.53
N SER A 53 -5.57 -27.64 24.92
CA SER A 53 -6.37 -28.46 23.98
C SER A 53 -7.73 -27.85 23.62
N THR A 54 -8.10 -26.71 24.19
CA THR A 54 -9.31 -25.95 23.80
C THR A 54 -9.03 -24.72 22.93
N LEU A 55 -7.77 -24.51 22.52
CA LEU A 55 -7.38 -23.48 21.55
C LEU A 55 -7.04 -24.10 20.19
N THR A 56 -7.91 -24.97 19.67
CA THR A 56 -8.06 -25.02 18.21
C THR A 56 -8.93 -23.83 17.83
N ALA A 57 -8.30 -22.67 17.64
CA ALA A 57 -8.89 -21.65 16.79
C ALA A 57 -9.18 -22.36 15.47
N ALA A 58 -10.46 -22.63 15.19
CA ALA A 58 -10.90 -22.98 13.85
C ALA A 58 -10.31 -21.88 12.96
N GLN A 59 -9.38 -22.24 12.07
CA GLN A 59 -8.99 -21.30 11.03
C GLN A 59 -10.29 -20.86 10.36
N PRO A 60 -10.54 -19.54 10.18
CA PRO A 60 -11.69 -19.10 9.43
C PRO A 60 -11.65 -19.88 8.12
N THR A 61 -12.68 -20.70 7.90
CA THR A 61 -12.74 -21.53 6.72
C THR A 61 -12.81 -20.56 5.56
N SER A 62 -11.68 -20.38 4.89
CA SER A 62 -11.61 -19.54 3.70
C SER A 62 -12.71 -20.03 2.77
N SER A 63 -13.63 -19.16 2.35
CA SER A 63 -14.77 -19.53 1.53
C SER A 63 -14.29 -20.00 0.16
N LYS A 64 -14.09 -21.31 0.05
CA LYS A 64 -13.46 -21.95 -1.10
C LYS A 64 -14.35 -21.79 -2.34
N ILE A 65 -13.84 -21.08 -3.34
CA ILE A 65 -14.48 -20.92 -4.65
C ILE A 65 -13.97 -22.05 -5.55
N ASN A 66 -14.84 -23.00 -5.85
CA ASN A 66 -14.49 -24.19 -6.64
C ASN A 66 -14.48 -23.89 -8.14
N LEU A 67 -13.79 -24.73 -8.91
CA LEU A 67 -13.83 -24.68 -10.38
C LEU A 67 -15.28 -24.80 -10.88
N GLY A 68 -15.59 -24.09 -11.97
CA GLY A 68 -16.94 -23.95 -12.52
C GLY A 68 -17.80 -22.87 -11.84
N SER A 69 -17.34 -22.29 -10.73
CA SER A 69 -18.05 -21.17 -10.10
C SER A 69 -18.08 -19.96 -11.02
N SER A 70 -19.21 -19.26 -11.03
CA SER A 70 -19.37 -18.03 -11.81
C SER A 70 -20.15 -16.95 -11.07
N LEU A 71 -19.84 -15.71 -11.41
CA LEU A 71 -20.57 -14.51 -11.00
C LEU A 71 -21.23 -13.88 -12.23
N SER A 72 -22.28 -13.12 -12.00
CA SER A 72 -22.88 -12.23 -13.00
C SER A 72 -23.26 -10.90 -12.35
N PRO A 73 -23.22 -9.78 -13.09
CA PRO A 73 -23.43 -8.46 -12.51
C PRO A 73 -24.72 -8.27 -11.71
N THR A 74 -25.81 -8.98 -12.06
CA THR A 74 -27.14 -8.69 -11.50
C THR A 74 -27.77 -9.78 -10.63
N THR A 75 -27.25 -11.00 -10.61
CA THR A 75 -27.84 -12.09 -9.78
C THR A 75 -26.94 -12.49 -8.63
N ASN A 76 -25.63 -12.54 -8.87
CA ASN A 76 -24.62 -12.91 -7.90
C ASN A 76 -23.32 -12.18 -8.27
N SER A 77 -23.24 -10.90 -7.90
CA SER A 77 -22.17 -10.02 -8.36
C SER A 77 -20.82 -10.33 -7.72
N SER A 78 -20.77 -10.93 -6.53
CA SER A 78 -19.53 -11.08 -5.76
C SER A 78 -19.36 -12.39 -5.00
N TRP A 79 -18.11 -12.78 -4.78
CA TRP A 79 -17.67 -13.70 -3.73
C TRP A 79 -17.20 -12.90 -2.52
N LEU A 80 -17.79 -13.17 -1.36
CA LEU A 80 -17.44 -12.50 -0.10
C LEU A 80 -16.29 -13.23 0.60
N SER A 81 -15.51 -12.50 1.39
CA SER A 81 -14.59 -13.09 2.37
C SER A 81 -15.37 -13.73 3.53
N PRO A 82 -14.77 -14.63 4.34
CA PRO A 82 -15.45 -15.28 5.45
C PRO A 82 -16.12 -14.33 6.45
N SER A 83 -15.51 -13.17 6.71
CA SER A 83 -16.09 -12.13 7.58
C SER A 83 -17.15 -11.27 6.89
N GLY A 84 -17.27 -11.33 5.56
CA GLY A 84 -18.14 -10.47 4.76
C GLY A 84 -17.63 -9.05 4.54
N ASN A 85 -16.47 -8.69 5.11
CA ASN A 85 -15.94 -7.32 5.01
C ASN A 85 -15.32 -6.98 3.66
N PHE A 86 -14.88 -7.99 2.91
CA PHE A 86 -14.37 -7.79 1.57
C PHE A 86 -15.16 -8.61 0.57
N ALA A 87 -15.29 -8.06 -0.64
CA ALA A 87 -15.95 -8.71 -1.76
C ALA A 87 -15.03 -8.66 -2.98
N PHE A 88 -15.04 -9.74 -3.77
CA PHE A 88 -14.42 -9.80 -5.08
C PHE A 88 -15.49 -10.12 -6.13
N GLY A 89 -15.57 -9.33 -7.20
CA GLY A 89 -16.53 -9.60 -8.26
C GLY A 89 -16.86 -8.37 -9.11
N PHE A 90 -18.06 -8.34 -9.67
CA PHE A 90 -18.56 -7.22 -10.46
C PHE A 90 -18.94 -6.04 -9.56
N TYR A 91 -18.27 -4.91 -9.74
CA TYR A 91 -18.58 -3.63 -9.12
C TYR A 91 -19.09 -2.67 -10.19
N GLN A 92 -20.09 -1.86 -9.85
CA GLN A 92 -20.65 -0.89 -10.80
C GLN A 92 -19.61 0.17 -11.13
N TYR A 93 -19.35 0.36 -12.42
CA TYR A 93 -18.25 1.18 -12.91
C TYR A 93 -18.65 1.94 -14.17
N ALA A 94 -18.66 3.27 -14.11
CA ALA A 94 -19.15 4.14 -15.18
C ALA A 94 -20.57 3.71 -15.65
N ASN A 95 -20.71 3.33 -16.92
CA ASN A 95 -21.96 2.86 -17.53
C ASN A 95 -22.07 1.32 -17.60
N GLY A 96 -21.23 0.59 -16.87
CA GLY A 96 -21.21 -0.87 -16.84
C GLY A 96 -20.62 -1.40 -15.54
N TYR A 97 -19.72 -2.37 -15.66
CA TYR A 97 -19.11 -3.06 -14.52
C TYR A 97 -17.61 -3.26 -14.70
N ALA A 98 -16.89 -3.33 -13.59
CA ALA A 98 -15.50 -3.77 -13.55
C ALA A 98 -15.37 -4.95 -12.58
N VAL A 99 -14.32 -5.75 -12.74
CA VAL A 99 -13.99 -6.77 -11.74
C VAL A 99 -13.09 -6.13 -10.70
N SER A 100 -13.53 -6.12 -9.44
CA SER A 100 -12.91 -5.33 -8.38
C SER A 100 -12.88 -6.08 -7.06
N ILE A 101 -12.05 -5.59 -6.15
CA ILE A 101 -12.12 -5.87 -4.72
C ILE A 101 -12.54 -4.58 -4.02
N TRP A 102 -13.54 -4.68 -3.15
CA TRP A 102 -13.97 -3.56 -2.33
C TRP A 102 -14.22 -3.99 -0.88
N PHE A 103 -14.13 -3.01 0.01
CA PHE A 103 -14.54 -3.17 1.39
C PHE A 103 -16.07 -3.03 1.46
N ALA A 104 -16.76 -4.14 1.67
CA ALA A 104 -18.22 -4.26 1.74
C ALA A 104 -18.78 -4.02 3.16
N GLY A 105 -17.90 -3.99 4.18
CA GLY A 105 -18.30 -3.80 5.58
C GLY A 105 -18.61 -2.35 5.98
N ALA A 106 -18.41 -1.37 5.09
CA ALA A 106 -18.60 0.05 5.37
C ALA A 106 -19.96 0.57 4.87
N PRO A 107 -20.51 1.64 5.48
CA PRO A 107 -21.64 2.40 4.92
C PRO A 107 -21.42 2.88 3.49
N THR A 108 -20.17 3.24 3.15
CA THR A 108 -19.75 3.59 1.80
C THR A 108 -18.74 2.56 1.33
N GLU A 109 -19.11 1.76 0.32
CA GLU A 109 -18.22 0.79 -0.29
C GLU A 109 -16.98 1.48 -0.84
N THR A 110 -15.81 0.89 -0.60
CA THR A 110 -14.52 1.45 -1.02
C THR A 110 -13.80 0.44 -1.88
N VAL A 111 -13.63 0.76 -3.16
CA VAL A 111 -12.81 -0.04 -4.08
C VAL A 111 -11.34 0.09 -3.69
N VAL A 112 -10.65 -1.04 -3.59
CA VAL A 112 -9.23 -1.11 -3.18
C VAL A 112 -8.36 -1.82 -4.20
N TRP A 113 -8.98 -2.44 -5.20
CA TRP A 113 -8.30 -3.09 -6.31
C TRP A 113 -9.26 -3.25 -7.48
N ILE A 114 -8.77 -3.09 -8.71
CA ILE A 114 -9.56 -3.23 -9.93
C ILE A 114 -8.73 -3.96 -11.00
N ALA A 115 -9.30 -5.06 -11.53
CA ALA A 115 -8.69 -5.81 -12.62
C ALA A 115 -8.81 -5.02 -13.92
N ASN A 116 -7.74 -4.99 -14.72
CA ASN A 116 -7.75 -4.41 -16.06
C ASN A 116 -8.40 -3.02 -16.10
N ARG A 117 -8.03 -2.14 -15.16
CA ARG A 117 -8.69 -0.85 -14.89
C ARG A 117 -8.78 0.13 -16.07
N ASP A 118 -7.97 -0.08 -17.11
CA ASP A 118 -7.93 0.73 -18.32
C ASP A 118 -8.72 0.13 -19.49
N ASP A 119 -9.31 -1.07 -19.31
CA ASP A 119 -10.17 -1.70 -20.29
C ASP A 119 -11.60 -1.11 -20.22
N PRO A 120 -12.37 -1.14 -21.32
CA PRO A 120 -13.77 -0.69 -21.31
C PRO A 120 -14.64 -1.44 -20.29
N PRO A 121 -15.67 -0.78 -19.71
CA PRO A 121 -16.57 -1.43 -18.76
C PRO A 121 -17.27 -2.67 -19.35
N LEU A 122 -17.33 -3.72 -18.55
CA LEU A 122 -18.07 -4.94 -18.83
C LEU A 122 -19.57 -4.65 -18.82
N GLN A 123 -20.29 -5.31 -19.72
CA GLN A 123 -21.74 -5.16 -19.87
C GLN A 123 -22.50 -6.12 -18.95
N GLN A 124 -23.81 -5.92 -18.82
CA GLN A 124 -24.66 -6.67 -17.89
C GLN A 124 -24.74 -8.18 -18.20
N ASP A 125 -24.49 -8.58 -19.45
CA ASP A 125 -24.46 -9.97 -19.91
C ASP A 125 -23.13 -10.68 -19.62
N ALA A 126 -22.14 -9.98 -19.06
CA ALA A 126 -20.86 -10.56 -18.70
C ALA A 126 -20.99 -11.63 -17.61
N ARG A 127 -20.09 -12.62 -17.67
CA ARG A 127 -19.91 -13.61 -16.60
C ARG A 127 -18.46 -13.64 -16.18
N LEU A 128 -18.20 -13.73 -14.88
CA LEU A 128 -16.85 -13.98 -14.38
C LEU A 128 -16.78 -15.43 -13.96
N VAL A 129 -15.88 -16.21 -14.55
CA VAL A 129 -15.84 -17.66 -14.37
C VAL A 129 -14.46 -18.09 -13.89
N LEU A 130 -14.42 -18.86 -12.80
CA LEU A 130 -13.28 -19.72 -12.49
C LEU A 130 -13.48 -21.03 -13.26
N THR A 131 -12.83 -21.16 -14.41
CA THR A 131 -13.09 -22.23 -15.37
C THR A 131 -12.64 -23.60 -14.87
N SER A 132 -13.11 -24.66 -15.53
CA SER A 132 -12.66 -26.04 -15.24
C SER A 132 -11.18 -26.28 -15.53
N ASP A 133 -10.56 -25.49 -16.41
CA ASP A 133 -9.11 -25.50 -16.66
C ASP A 133 -8.32 -24.60 -15.69
N GLY A 134 -8.97 -24.05 -14.66
CA GLY A 134 -8.31 -23.33 -13.57
C GLY A 134 -7.90 -21.91 -13.90
N LYS A 135 -8.62 -21.24 -14.82
CA LYS A 135 -8.39 -19.84 -15.20
C LYS A 135 -9.51 -18.95 -14.67
N LEU A 136 -9.17 -17.72 -14.30
CA LEU A 136 -10.14 -16.71 -13.87
C LEU A 136 -10.35 -15.70 -14.99
N VAL A 137 -11.45 -15.84 -15.72
CA VAL A 137 -11.71 -15.07 -16.94
C VAL A 137 -13.10 -14.44 -16.93
N PRO A 138 -13.22 -13.17 -17.36
CA PRO A 138 -14.50 -12.65 -17.79
C PRO A 138 -14.91 -13.35 -19.10
N GLN A 139 -16.20 -13.55 -19.31
CA GLN A 139 -16.81 -14.06 -20.52
C GLN A 139 -17.81 -13.01 -20.96
N THR A 140 -17.60 -12.49 -22.16
CA THR A 140 -18.36 -11.36 -22.71
C THR A 140 -18.53 -11.57 -24.21
N THR A 141 -19.39 -10.76 -24.84
CA THR A 141 -19.51 -10.71 -26.30
C THR A 141 -18.32 -10.03 -26.99
N ALA A 142 -17.40 -9.41 -26.23
CA ALA A 142 -16.20 -8.78 -26.78
C ALA A 142 -15.22 -9.83 -27.33
N PRO A 143 -14.45 -9.52 -28.41
CA PRO A 143 -13.73 -10.53 -29.17
C PRO A 143 -12.64 -11.32 -28.43
N GLN A 144 -12.14 -10.88 -27.28
CA GLN A 144 -11.15 -11.58 -26.46
C GLN A 144 -11.18 -11.02 -25.02
N PRO A 145 -11.92 -11.62 -24.06
CA PRO A 145 -11.84 -11.16 -22.69
C PRO A 145 -10.49 -11.53 -22.07
N LYS A 146 -9.78 -10.53 -21.53
CA LYS A 146 -8.47 -10.70 -20.91
C LYS A 146 -8.58 -11.46 -19.59
N SER A 147 -7.69 -12.42 -19.36
CA SER A 147 -7.61 -13.13 -18.07
C SER A 147 -7.35 -12.13 -16.95
N ILE A 148 -8.00 -12.33 -15.79
CA ILE A 148 -7.74 -11.50 -14.61
C ILE A 148 -6.45 -11.94 -13.91
N ALA A 149 -6.18 -13.24 -13.94
CA ALA A 149 -4.99 -13.84 -13.37
C ALA A 149 -4.24 -14.62 -14.44
N GLU A 150 -2.97 -14.29 -14.62
CA GLU A 150 -2.04 -15.07 -15.44
C GLU A 150 -1.26 -16.01 -14.52
N THR A 151 -1.45 -17.33 -14.70
CA THR A 151 -0.81 -18.36 -13.90
C THR A 151 0.01 -19.30 -14.77
N SER A 152 1.16 -19.75 -14.27
CA SER A 152 1.98 -20.76 -14.93
C SER A 152 1.40 -22.17 -14.84
N GLN A 153 0.46 -22.38 -13.91
CA GLN A 153 -0.24 -23.64 -13.67
C GLN A 153 -1.73 -23.37 -13.46
N SER A 154 -2.57 -24.36 -13.77
CA SER A 154 -4.02 -24.28 -13.54
C SER A 154 -4.35 -24.21 -12.05
N ALA A 155 -5.17 -23.23 -11.67
CA ALA A 155 -5.73 -23.17 -10.33
C ALA A 155 -6.72 -24.31 -10.09
N SER A 156 -6.87 -24.71 -8.83
CA SER A 156 -7.85 -25.72 -8.41
C SER A 156 -8.99 -25.12 -7.59
N TRP A 157 -8.78 -23.95 -7.00
CA TRP A 157 -9.79 -23.17 -6.30
C TRP A 157 -9.27 -21.75 -6.06
N ALA A 158 -10.19 -20.84 -5.75
CA ALA A 158 -9.90 -19.47 -5.37
C ALA A 158 -10.46 -19.16 -3.98
N SER A 159 -10.05 -18.05 -3.39
CA SER A 159 -10.64 -17.55 -2.15
C SER A 159 -10.52 -16.04 -2.05
N MET A 160 -11.52 -15.41 -1.44
CA MET A 160 -11.44 -14.04 -0.97
C MET A 160 -11.06 -14.07 0.51
N LEU A 161 -9.88 -13.56 0.87
CA LEU A 161 -9.40 -13.58 2.25
C LEU A 161 -9.92 -12.35 3.02
N ASP A 162 -10.03 -12.47 4.35
CA ASP A 162 -10.38 -11.34 5.24
C ASP A 162 -9.30 -10.25 5.29
N THR A 163 -8.13 -10.54 4.71
CA THR A 163 -7.09 -9.54 4.49
C THR A 163 -7.36 -8.64 3.29
N GLY A 164 -8.43 -8.88 2.51
CA GLY A 164 -8.67 -8.18 1.26
C GLY A 164 -7.87 -8.72 0.07
N ASN A 165 -7.13 -9.81 0.26
CA ASN A 165 -6.36 -10.46 -0.80
C ASN A 165 -7.20 -11.55 -1.49
N PHE A 166 -7.38 -11.44 -2.81
CA PHE A 166 -7.97 -12.51 -3.61
C PHE A 166 -6.87 -13.44 -4.12
N VAL A 167 -7.04 -14.75 -3.92
CA VAL A 167 -5.97 -15.73 -4.12
C VAL A 167 -6.42 -16.94 -4.95
N LEU A 168 -5.50 -17.48 -5.75
CA LEU A 168 -5.65 -18.73 -6.49
C LEU A 168 -4.66 -19.77 -5.97
N TYR A 169 -5.13 -20.99 -5.72
CA TYR A 169 -4.33 -22.08 -5.16
C TYR A 169 -4.31 -23.32 -6.06
N ASN A 170 -3.26 -24.12 -5.87
CA ASN A 170 -3.21 -25.49 -6.38
C ASN A 170 -4.16 -26.43 -5.60
N SER A 171 -4.26 -27.68 -6.05
CA SER A 171 -5.20 -28.69 -5.50
C SER A 171 -5.00 -28.99 -4.02
N ARG A 172 -3.75 -28.97 -3.55
CA ARG A 172 -3.38 -29.22 -2.16
C ARG A 172 -3.51 -27.99 -1.25
N GLY A 173 -3.74 -26.80 -1.83
CA GLY A 173 -3.83 -25.54 -1.09
C GLY A 173 -2.50 -25.07 -0.49
N ASN A 174 -1.39 -25.71 -0.83
CA ASN A 174 -0.07 -25.42 -0.27
C ASN A 174 0.80 -24.55 -1.18
N VAL A 175 0.40 -24.36 -2.44
CA VAL A 175 1.07 -23.46 -3.40
C VAL A 175 0.08 -22.37 -3.79
N LEU A 176 0.43 -21.13 -3.46
CA LEU A 176 -0.22 -19.92 -3.96
C LEU A 176 0.25 -19.68 -5.40
N LEU A 177 -0.69 -19.71 -6.34
CA LEU A 177 -0.40 -19.58 -7.77
C LEU A 177 -0.50 -18.13 -8.25
N TRP A 178 -1.38 -17.35 -7.62
CA TRP A 178 -1.60 -15.93 -7.93
C TRP A 178 -2.29 -15.26 -6.74
N GLN A 179 -2.03 -13.97 -6.55
CA GLN A 179 -2.73 -13.14 -5.56
C GLN A 179 -2.87 -11.70 -6.07
N SER A 180 -3.96 -11.04 -5.70
CA SER A 180 -4.24 -9.67 -6.15
C SER A 180 -3.21 -8.66 -5.63
N PHE A 181 -2.65 -8.91 -4.44
CA PHE A 181 -1.67 -8.02 -3.82
C PHE A 181 -0.32 -7.96 -4.55
N ASP A 182 -0.02 -8.90 -5.45
CA ASP A 182 1.17 -8.83 -6.30
C ASP A 182 0.96 -7.91 -7.53
N PHE A 183 -0.28 -7.46 -7.75
CA PHE A 183 -0.67 -6.58 -8.84
C PHE A 183 -1.45 -5.37 -8.29
N PRO A 184 -0.83 -4.53 -7.43
CA PRO A 184 -1.52 -3.40 -6.83
C PRO A 184 -1.91 -2.35 -7.88
N THR A 185 -2.91 -1.54 -7.57
CA THR A 185 -3.39 -0.45 -8.43
C THR A 185 -2.99 0.90 -7.84
N ASP A 186 -3.81 1.46 -6.95
CA ASP A 186 -3.52 2.70 -6.20
C ASP A 186 -3.16 2.42 -4.73
N THR A 187 -3.35 1.19 -4.26
CA THR A 187 -3.37 0.85 -2.83
C THR A 187 -2.33 -0.20 -2.45
N LEU A 188 -1.62 0.05 -1.34
CA LEU A 188 -0.70 -0.86 -0.66
C LEU A 188 -1.30 -1.29 0.70
N PHE A 189 -1.25 -2.59 0.96
CA PHE A 189 -1.82 -3.22 2.16
C PHE A 189 -0.75 -3.65 3.18
N PRO A 190 -1.11 -3.80 4.47
CA PRO A 190 -0.14 -4.18 5.50
C PRO A 190 0.45 -5.56 5.23
N GLY A 191 1.74 -5.72 5.52
CA GLY A 191 2.52 -6.92 5.21
C GLY A 191 2.93 -7.02 3.74
N ARG A 192 2.75 -5.95 2.95
CA ARG A 192 3.16 -5.87 1.54
C ARG A 192 4.18 -4.78 1.31
N SER A 193 4.91 -4.96 0.22
CA SER A 193 5.99 -4.07 -0.15
C SER A 193 5.86 -3.67 -1.61
N LEU A 194 6.11 -2.40 -1.90
CA LEU A 194 6.36 -1.95 -3.26
C LEU A 194 7.82 -2.23 -3.58
N VAL A 195 8.04 -3.21 -4.47
CA VAL A 195 9.37 -3.65 -4.87
C VAL A 195 10.06 -2.63 -5.78
N VAL A 196 11.35 -2.83 -6.02
CA VAL A 196 12.13 -2.06 -6.99
C VAL A 196 11.40 -2.02 -8.33
N GLU A 197 11.29 -0.82 -8.91
CA GLU A 197 10.52 -0.48 -10.11
C GLU A 197 8.99 -0.61 -9.99
N GLY A 198 8.49 -1.02 -8.83
CA GLY A 198 7.07 -1.07 -8.52
C GLY A 198 6.45 0.33 -8.51
N LYS A 199 5.20 0.41 -8.99
CA LYS A 199 4.43 1.65 -9.08
C LYS A 199 3.04 1.48 -8.47
N LEU A 200 2.51 2.53 -7.84
CA LEU A 200 1.10 2.68 -7.53
C LEU A 200 0.57 3.90 -8.27
N PHE A 201 -0.49 3.74 -9.05
CA PHE A 201 -1.09 4.80 -9.86
C PHE A 201 -2.41 5.25 -9.25
N SER A 202 -2.57 6.56 -9.08
CA SER A 202 -3.84 7.20 -8.73
C SER A 202 -4.98 6.78 -9.66
N SER A 203 -6.22 6.99 -9.21
CA SER A 203 -7.41 6.94 -10.06
C SER A 203 -7.59 8.28 -10.81
N ILE A 204 -8.24 8.28 -11.98
CA ILE A 204 -8.58 9.52 -12.70
C ILE A 204 -9.48 10.42 -11.84
N SER A 205 -10.48 9.83 -11.18
CA SER A 205 -11.37 10.52 -10.26
C SER A 205 -11.93 9.56 -9.21
N VAL A 206 -12.72 10.08 -8.27
CA VAL A 206 -13.36 9.28 -7.22
C VAL A 206 -14.31 8.23 -7.80
N THR A 207 -14.85 8.47 -9.00
CA THR A 207 -15.78 7.58 -9.70
C THR A 207 -15.16 6.86 -10.90
N ASN A 208 -13.99 7.31 -11.36
CA ASN A 208 -13.25 6.73 -12.48
C ASN A 208 -11.90 6.21 -11.98
N HIS A 209 -11.88 4.91 -11.72
CA HIS A 209 -10.75 4.14 -11.25
C HIS A 209 -9.79 3.69 -12.36
N SER A 210 -9.87 4.19 -13.59
CA SER A 210 -8.80 3.98 -14.58
C SER A 210 -7.51 4.68 -14.16
N THR A 211 -6.39 4.34 -14.80
CA THR A 211 -5.06 4.85 -14.47
C THR A 211 -5.02 6.37 -14.58
N GLY A 212 -4.76 7.02 -13.45
CA GLY A 212 -4.73 8.46 -13.29
C GLY A 212 -3.40 9.11 -13.70
N ARG A 213 -3.31 10.41 -13.39
CA ARG A 213 -2.17 11.25 -13.77
C ARG A 213 -1.00 11.18 -12.81
N PHE A 214 -1.21 10.65 -11.60
CA PHE A 214 -0.20 10.61 -10.55
C PHE A 214 0.19 9.18 -10.25
N TYR A 215 1.46 8.96 -9.94
CA TYR A 215 1.94 7.70 -9.40
C TYR A 215 3.14 7.89 -8.50
N ILE A 216 3.32 6.94 -7.59
CA ILE A 216 4.54 6.78 -6.79
C ILE A 216 5.32 5.58 -7.31
N ARG A 217 6.64 5.70 -7.39
CA ARG A 217 7.54 4.63 -7.86
C ARG A 217 8.69 4.43 -6.88
N MET A 218 8.97 3.18 -6.57
CA MET A 218 10.21 2.78 -5.93
C MET A 218 11.29 2.62 -7.02
N GLN A 219 12.19 3.60 -7.17
CA GLN A 219 13.20 3.59 -8.22
C GLN A 219 14.35 2.62 -7.91
N SER A 220 15.00 2.10 -8.95
CA SER A 220 16.19 1.25 -8.86
C SER A 220 17.42 1.91 -8.26
N ASP A 221 17.45 3.23 -8.12
CA ASP A 221 18.52 3.96 -7.44
C ASP A 221 18.32 4.08 -5.91
N GLY A 222 17.23 3.52 -5.39
CA GLY A 222 16.87 3.54 -3.98
C GLY A 222 15.96 4.70 -3.57
N ASN A 223 15.51 5.54 -4.52
CA ASN A 223 14.64 6.68 -4.23
C ASN A 223 13.16 6.34 -4.38
N LEU A 224 12.31 6.80 -3.46
CA LEU A 224 10.86 6.73 -3.57
C LEU A 224 10.34 8.09 -4.04
N VAL A 225 9.73 8.14 -5.23
CA VAL A 225 9.42 9.41 -5.89
C VAL A 225 8.00 9.41 -6.46
N GLN A 226 7.31 10.55 -6.32
CA GLN A 226 5.98 10.77 -6.91
C GLN A 226 6.09 11.66 -8.15
N TYR A 227 5.44 11.23 -9.23
CA TYR A 227 5.53 11.81 -10.56
C TYR A 227 4.16 12.01 -11.21
N LEU A 228 4.18 12.76 -12.32
CA LEU A 228 3.13 12.77 -13.33
C LEU A 228 3.34 11.65 -14.35
N THR A 229 2.27 11.00 -14.77
CA THR A 229 2.29 10.03 -15.87
C THR A 229 2.81 10.71 -17.14
N GLY A 230 3.88 10.16 -17.72
CA GLY A 230 4.52 10.69 -18.93
C GLY A 230 5.66 11.69 -18.67
N ASP A 231 5.90 12.09 -17.42
CA ASP A 231 7.02 12.98 -17.07
C ASP A 231 7.72 12.50 -15.78
N GLU A 232 8.83 11.78 -15.96
CA GLU A 232 9.64 11.23 -14.85
C GLU A 232 10.86 12.11 -14.51
N ARG A 233 10.88 13.39 -14.90
CA ARG A 233 12.02 14.27 -14.63
C ARG A 233 12.07 14.62 -13.14
N ALA A 234 13.28 14.64 -12.56
CA ALA A 234 13.48 15.09 -11.18
C ALA A 234 13.00 16.53 -10.94
N SER A 235 12.97 17.37 -11.97
CA SER A 235 12.46 18.75 -11.88
C SER A 235 10.93 18.84 -11.75
N THR A 236 10.21 17.76 -12.06
CA THR A 236 8.74 17.73 -12.06
C THR A 236 8.17 16.73 -11.04
N SER A 237 9.02 16.03 -10.28
CA SER A 237 8.58 15.29 -9.10
C SER A 237 8.14 16.26 -8.01
N TYR A 238 7.02 15.94 -7.37
CA TYR A 238 6.47 16.74 -6.27
C TYR A 238 6.70 16.12 -4.89
N TYR A 239 7.27 14.92 -4.86
CA TYR A 239 7.80 14.28 -3.66
C TYR A 239 8.96 13.38 -4.03
N ALA A 240 10.02 13.41 -3.23
CA ALA A 240 11.11 12.44 -3.24
C ALA A 240 11.53 12.14 -1.80
N SER A 241 11.96 10.90 -1.53
CA SER A 241 12.53 10.53 -0.23
C SER A 241 13.98 10.97 -0.05
N ASP A 242 14.64 11.44 -1.12
CA ASP A 242 16.07 11.79 -1.16
C ASP A 242 16.99 10.66 -0.66
N THR A 243 16.59 9.42 -0.96
CA THR A 243 17.34 8.20 -0.59
C THR A 243 18.11 7.60 -1.75
N CYS A 244 18.16 8.30 -2.89
CA CYS A 244 18.87 7.85 -4.08
C CYS A 244 20.35 7.57 -3.80
N CYS A 245 20.97 6.88 -4.76
CA CYS A 245 22.40 7.00 -5.00
C CYS A 245 23.30 6.36 -3.93
N ARG A 246 22.73 5.54 -3.04
CA ARG A 246 23.46 4.74 -2.03
C ARG A 246 24.11 3.47 -2.60
N GLN A 247 24.18 3.33 -3.93
CA GLN A 247 24.51 2.08 -4.63
C GLN A 247 23.59 0.91 -4.23
N ASP A 248 22.36 1.24 -3.83
CA ASP A 248 21.38 0.30 -3.30
C ASP A 248 20.29 0.06 -4.35
N ASN A 249 20.46 -1.01 -5.12
CA ASN A 249 19.49 -1.46 -6.12
C ASN A 249 18.45 -2.43 -5.55
N ALA A 250 18.39 -2.57 -4.23
CA ALA A 250 17.57 -3.55 -3.52
C ALA A 250 16.63 -2.89 -2.51
N THR A 251 16.35 -1.59 -2.67
CA THR A 251 15.46 -0.85 -1.78
C THR A 251 14.00 -1.14 -2.10
N THR A 252 13.22 -1.41 -1.06
CA THR A 252 11.77 -1.67 -1.14
C THR A 252 11.05 -0.75 -0.17
N LEU A 253 9.85 -0.31 -0.54
CA LEU A 253 8.92 0.36 0.38
C LEU A 253 8.08 -0.69 1.08
N ASN A 254 8.17 -0.77 2.40
CA ASN A 254 7.53 -1.79 3.21
C ASN A 254 6.44 -1.16 4.08
N PHE A 255 5.25 -1.77 4.05
CA PHE A 255 4.15 -1.43 4.92
C PHE A 255 3.87 -2.59 5.88
N THR A 256 3.98 -2.35 7.18
CA THR A 256 3.86 -3.39 8.21
C THR A 256 2.54 -3.32 8.97
N ASP A 257 2.22 -4.42 9.68
CA ASP A 257 0.98 -4.55 10.44
C ASP A 257 0.88 -3.61 11.64
N ASP A 258 1.99 -3.07 12.12
CA ASP A 258 2.02 -2.03 13.15
C ASP A 258 1.73 -0.61 12.60
N GLY A 259 1.32 -0.53 11.33
CA GLY A 259 1.03 0.73 10.65
C GLY A 259 2.26 1.41 10.05
N SER A 260 3.47 0.92 10.30
CA SER A 260 4.71 1.58 9.89
C SER A 260 4.94 1.51 8.38
N LEU A 261 5.43 2.61 7.80
CA LEU A 261 5.84 2.70 6.40
C LEU A 261 7.31 3.10 6.34
N TYR A 262 8.16 2.27 5.73
CA TYR A 262 9.60 2.51 5.69
C TYR A 262 10.28 1.93 4.45
N LEU A 263 11.43 2.52 4.11
CA LEU A 263 12.33 2.03 3.08
C LEU A 263 13.35 1.07 3.70
N GLN A 264 13.54 -0.08 3.06
CA GLN A 264 14.47 -1.10 3.51
C GLN A 264 15.28 -1.66 2.35
N ASN A 265 16.57 -1.87 2.57
CA ASN A 265 17.40 -2.67 1.69
C ASN A 265 17.10 -4.16 1.94
N ILE A 266 16.55 -4.87 0.95
CA ILE A 266 16.17 -6.28 1.13
C ILE A 266 17.38 -7.21 1.25
N THR A 267 18.55 -6.82 0.72
CA THR A 267 19.77 -7.63 0.76
C THR A 267 20.46 -7.57 2.13
N THR A 268 20.55 -6.39 2.73
CA THR A 268 21.21 -6.18 4.03
C THR A 268 20.24 -6.21 5.20
N GLY A 269 18.94 -6.06 4.95
CA GLY A 269 17.90 -5.87 5.96
C GLY A 269 17.92 -4.49 6.63
N ALA A 270 18.79 -3.58 6.18
CA ALA A 270 18.94 -2.27 6.79
C ALA A 270 17.73 -1.38 6.52
N ASN A 271 17.21 -0.73 7.58
CA ASN A 271 16.24 0.35 7.44
C ASN A 271 16.96 1.59 6.89
N ILE A 272 16.50 2.08 5.74
CA ILE A 272 17.09 3.22 5.03
C ILE A 272 16.49 4.52 5.53
N MET A 273 15.16 4.53 5.68
CA MET A 273 14.36 5.67 6.11
C MET A 273 13.01 5.19 6.63
N THR A 274 12.54 5.76 7.73
CA THR A 274 11.17 5.56 8.20
C THR A 274 10.32 6.74 7.76
N LEU A 275 9.31 6.50 6.92
CA LEU A 275 8.37 7.52 6.41
C LEU A 275 7.23 7.77 7.40
N TYR A 276 6.81 6.72 8.10
CA TYR A 276 5.81 6.78 9.15
C TYR A 276 6.08 5.70 10.19
N SER A 277 6.12 6.07 11.47
CA SER A 277 6.51 5.18 12.58
C SER A 277 5.38 4.32 13.13
N GLY A 278 4.20 4.32 12.51
CA GLY A 278 3.10 3.45 12.92
C GLY A 278 2.66 3.68 14.37
N GLY A 279 2.37 2.59 15.07
CA GLY A 279 2.01 2.58 16.49
C GLY A 279 0.63 1.99 16.80
N PHE A 280 -0.01 1.35 15.81
CA PHE A 280 -1.33 0.74 15.95
C PHE A 280 -1.44 -0.49 15.06
N ARG A 281 -2.37 -1.39 15.38
CA ARG A 281 -2.51 -2.63 14.61
C ARG A 281 -3.43 -2.42 13.42
N CYS A 282 -2.97 -2.87 12.26
CA CYS A 282 -3.68 -2.81 11.01
C CYS A 282 -4.48 -4.07 10.69
N HIS A 283 -4.33 -5.12 11.50
CA HIS A 283 -5.25 -6.23 11.54
C HIS A 283 -5.98 -6.28 12.88
N ASN A 284 -7.31 -6.34 12.82
CA ASN A 284 -8.17 -6.62 13.97
C ASN A 284 -8.94 -7.90 13.73
N ASN A 285 -8.68 -8.95 14.52
CA ASN A 285 -9.27 -10.28 14.32
C ASN A 285 -9.12 -10.84 12.88
N GLY A 286 -7.99 -10.54 12.22
CA GLY A 286 -7.71 -10.97 10.85
C GLY A 286 -8.30 -10.08 9.76
N ILE A 287 -9.11 -9.08 10.11
CA ILE A 287 -9.64 -8.08 9.16
C ILE A 287 -8.64 -6.95 9.03
N VAL A 288 -8.29 -6.60 7.79
CA VAL A 288 -7.44 -5.43 7.52
C VAL A 288 -8.21 -4.14 7.75
N SER A 289 -7.66 -3.27 8.60
CA SER A 289 -8.21 -1.97 8.99
C SER A 289 -7.31 -0.79 8.60
N CYS A 290 -6.28 -1.01 7.77
CA CYS A 290 -5.43 0.06 7.25
C CYS A 290 -5.07 -0.15 5.78
N ARG A 291 -4.85 0.94 5.07
CA ARG A 291 -4.27 0.93 3.72
C ARG A 291 -3.53 2.23 3.42
N TRP A 292 -2.46 2.16 2.65
CA TRP A 292 -1.86 3.34 2.02
C TRP A 292 -2.35 3.44 0.58
N THR A 293 -2.90 4.57 0.18
CA THR A 293 -3.45 4.76 -1.16
C THR A 293 -3.00 6.09 -1.74
N ILE A 294 -2.57 6.09 -3.01
CA ILE A 294 -2.35 7.33 -3.75
C ILE A 294 -3.68 7.78 -4.32
N ASP A 295 -4.20 8.89 -3.80
CA ASP A 295 -5.52 9.37 -4.21
C ASP A 295 -5.46 10.13 -5.55
N VAL A 296 -6.63 10.55 -6.03
CA VAL A 296 -6.86 11.25 -7.30
C VAL A 296 -6.10 12.58 -7.41
N ASP A 297 -5.69 13.16 -6.29
CA ASP A 297 -4.88 14.37 -6.19
C ASP A 297 -3.36 14.08 -6.14
N GLY A 298 -2.96 12.81 -6.24
CA GLY A 298 -1.57 12.39 -6.26
C GLY A 298 -0.92 12.32 -4.88
N ILE A 299 -1.68 12.44 -3.79
CA ILE A 299 -1.12 12.37 -2.44
C ILE A 299 -1.29 10.95 -1.89
N LEU A 300 -0.18 10.36 -1.44
CA LEU A 300 -0.19 9.09 -0.73
C LEU A 300 -0.71 9.28 0.71
N ARG A 301 -1.85 8.64 1.04
CA ARG A 301 -2.52 8.74 2.35
C ARG A 301 -2.66 7.39 3.03
N LEU A 302 -2.50 7.39 4.35
CA LEU A 302 -2.84 6.28 5.23
C LEU A 302 -4.30 6.42 5.64
N TYR A 303 -5.11 5.45 5.25
CA TYR A 303 -6.49 5.31 5.70
C TYR A 303 -6.56 4.25 6.79
N VAL A 304 -7.30 4.56 7.85
CA VAL A 304 -7.59 3.65 8.96
C VAL A 304 -9.10 3.57 9.13
N LEU A 305 -9.61 2.35 9.28
CA LEU A 305 -11.03 2.10 9.51
C LEU A 305 -11.39 2.53 10.94
N ASN A 306 -12.38 3.40 11.08
CA ASN A 306 -12.85 3.85 12.39
C ASN A 306 -13.87 2.87 13.00
N GLN A 307 -14.29 3.14 14.23
CA GLN A 307 -15.26 2.30 14.95
C GLN A 307 -16.64 2.23 14.28
N SER A 308 -16.97 3.23 13.45
CA SER A 308 -18.22 3.30 12.68
C SER A 308 -18.12 2.56 11.34
N GLY A 309 -16.99 1.92 11.04
CA GLY A 309 -16.76 1.20 9.77
C GLY A 309 -16.45 2.13 8.60
N ASN A 310 -16.11 3.39 8.82
CA ASN A 310 -15.73 4.33 7.75
C ASN A 310 -14.21 4.50 7.70
N TRP A 311 -13.67 4.65 6.49
CA TRP A 311 -12.25 4.98 6.29
C TRP A 311 -11.99 6.45 6.64
N SER A 312 -11.00 6.69 7.48
CA SER A 312 -10.52 8.03 7.83
C SER A 312 -9.03 8.17 7.55
N THR A 313 -8.63 9.32 7.03
CA THR A 313 -7.21 9.64 6.82
C THR A 313 -6.51 9.86 8.16
N GLN A 314 -5.47 9.08 8.42
CA GLN A 314 -4.63 9.18 9.61
C GLN A 314 -3.35 9.95 9.33
N MET A 315 -2.78 9.80 8.14
CA MET A 315 -1.52 10.40 7.73
C MET A 315 -1.57 10.69 6.22
N ARG A 316 -0.84 11.72 5.80
CA ARG A 316 -0.53 11.99 4.40
C ARG A 316 0.97 12.13 4.25
N LEU A 317 1.54 11.64 3.17
CA LEU A 317 2.94 11.88 2.87
C LEU A 317 3.09 13.35 2.46
N GLN A 318 3.84 14.13 3.25
CA GLN A 318 4.02 15.55 2.99
C GLN A 318 4.72 15.75 1.65
N THR A 319 4.12 16.54 0.77
CA THR A 319 4.78 17.02 -0.45
C THR A 319 5.34 18.42 -0.19
N PHE A 320 6.48 18.75 -0.81
CA PHE A 320 7.13 20.04 -0.62
C PHE A 320 6.59 21.12 -1.57
N SER A 321 5.84 20.70 -2.59
CA SER A 321 5.20 21.55 -3.57
C SER A 321 3.84 20.99 -3.95
N CYS A 322 3.02 21.83 -4.57
CA CYS A 322 1.85 21.33 -5.28
C CYS A 322 2.29 20.36 -6.37
N PRO A 323 1.67 19.17 -6.48
CA PRO A 323 1.91 18.30 -7.61
C PRO A 323 1.73 19.08 -8.92
N THR A 324 2.82 19.21 -9.68
CA THR A 324 2.80 19.70 -11.06
C THR A 324 1.70 18.92 -11.79
N GLY A 325 0.84 19.59 -12.55
CA GLY A 325 -0.30 18.95 -13.21
C GLY A 325 -1.42 18.39 -12.31
N MET A 326 -1.43 18.64 -10.99
CA MET A 326 -2.60 18.42 -10.10
C MET A 326 -3.86 19.05 -10.68
N PHE A 327 -3.69 20.21 -11.29
CA PHE A 327 -4.79 21.03 -11.78
C PHE A 327 -4.79 21.10 -13.31
N SER A 328 -5.99 21.29 -13.88
CA SER A 328 -6.12 21.46 -15.32
C SER A 328 -5.46 22.76 -15.78
N LEU A 329 -5.24 22.87 -17.10
CA LEU A 329 -4.83 24.11 -17.76
C LEU A 329 -5.61 25.32 -17.22
N ASN A 330 -4.90 26.41 -16.93
CA ASN A 330 -5.43 27.69 -16.40
C ASN A 330 -5.91 27.65 -14.93
N GLY A 331 -5.70 26.54 -14.22
CA GLY A 331 -5.75 26.49 -12.76
C GLY A 331 -4.37 26.76 -12.15
N TYR A 332 -4.35 27.22 -10.89
CA TYR A 332 -3.14 27.31 -10.09
C TYR A 332 -3.39 26.73 -8.70
N CYS A 333 -2.32 26.21 -8.10
CA CYS A 333 -2.38 25.62 -6.78
C CYS A 333 -2.04 26.63 -5.70
N VAL A 334 -2.77 26.59 -4.60
CA VAL A 334 -2.39 27.27 -3.36
C VAL A 334 -2.19 26.24 -2.26
N LEU A 335 -1.02 26.31 -1.62
CA LEU A 335 -0.72 25.58 -0.40
C LEU A 335 -1.44 26.26 0.77
N ASN A 336 -2.55 25.68 1.21
CA ASN A 336 -3.21 26.04 2.46
C ASN A 336 -2.94 24.90 3.45
N ASP A 337 -1.70 24.88 3.97
CA ASP A 337 -1.17 23.81 4.83
C ASP A 337 -2.24 23.29 5.81
N PRO A 338 -2.63 22.01 5.73
CA PRO A 338 -2.00 20.92 4.95
C PRO A 338 -2.65 20.58 3.60
N ASP A 339 -3.66 21.34 3.18
CA ASP A 339 -4.46 21.07 1.99
C ASP A 339 -3.99 21.88 0.77
N TYR A 340 -4.24 21.34 -0.41
CA TYR A 340 -3.94 21.99 -1.68
C TYR A 340 -5.26 22.43 -2.28
N VAL A 341 -5.40 23.74 -2.51
CA VAL A 341 -6.62 24.32 -3.05
C VAL A 341 -6.39 24.65 -4.52
N CYS A 342 -7.26 24.14 -5.40
CA CYS A 342 -7.29 24.64 -6.77
C CYS A 342 -7.95 26.02 -6.78
N ASN A 343 -7.28 26.97 -7.40
CA ASN A 343 -7.87 28.23 -7.82
C ASN A 343 -7.74 28.37 -9.33
N TYR A 344 -8.53 29.25 -9.92
CA TYR A 344 -8.52 29.51 -11.35
C TYR A 344 -7.94 30.91 -11.63
N VAL A 345 -7.21 31.04 -12.74
CA VAL A 345 -6.76 32.37 -13.18
C VAL A 345 -7.99 33.23 -13.54
N PRO A 346 -7.91 34.57 -13.40
CA PRO A 346 -9.03 35.46 -13.72
C PRO A 346 -9.61 35.21 -15.12
N GLY A 347 -10.95 35.16 -15.23
CA GLY A 347 -11.66 34.86 -16.50
C GLY A 347 -11.91 33.38 -16.77
N PHE A 348 -11.65 32.52 -15.79
CA PHE A 348 -11.97 31.09 -15.82
C PHE A 348 -12.86 30.71 -14.64
N GLU A 349 -13.50 29.55 -14.75
CA GLU A 349 -14.34 28.96 -13.70
C GLU A 349 -14.25 27.43 -13.71
N PHE A 350 -14.67 26.79 -12.61
CA PHE A 350 -14.72 25.33 -12.52
C PHE A 350 -15.61 24.71 -13.59
N ILE A 351 -15.10 23.67 -14.26
CA ILE A 351 -15.89 22.84 -15.19
C ILE A 351 -16.97 22.10 -14.41
N ASP A 352 -16.59 21.56 -13.24
CA ASP A 352 -17.49 20.87 -12.33
C ASP A 352 -17.10 21.23 -10.89
N GLN A 353 -18.03 21.88 -10.17
CA GLN A 353 -17.83 22.26 -8.77
C GLN A 353 -17.64 21.05 -7.84
N THR A 354 -18.05 19.85 -8.28
CA THR A 354 -17.90 18.60 -7.54
C THR A 354 -16.57 17.90 -7.81
N GLN A 355 -15.82 18.32 -8.83
CA GLN A 355 -14.50 17.79 -9.18
C GLN A 355 -13.47 18.92 -9.30
N PRO A 356 -13.00 19.48 -8.17
CA PRO A 356 -12.08 20.62 -8.16
C PRO A 356 -10.71 20.37 -8.79
N ILE A 357 -10.40 19.13 -9.21
CA ILE A 357 -9.19 18.74 -9.94
C ILE A 357 -9.31 19.07 -11.45
N LEU A 358 -10.54 19.16 -11.98
CA LEU A 358 -10.88 19.59 -13.33
C LEU A 358 -11.15 21.11 -13.34
N CYS A 359 -10.08 21.89 -13.18
CA CYS A 359 -10.21 23.24 -12.66
C CYS A 359 -10.89 24.28 -13.56
N CYS A 360 -10.72 24.31 -14.89
CA CYS A 360 -11.00 25.57 -15.60
C CYS A 360 -11.57 25.46 -17.02
N GLN A 361 -12.75 26.04 -17.24
CA GLN A 361 -13.22 26.50 -18.55
C GLN A 361 -13.17 28.03 -18.63
N ARG A 362 -13.01 28.56 -19.84
CA ARG A 362 -13.06 30.02 -20.08
C ARG A 362 -14.49 30.50 -19.91
N THR A 363 -14.67 31.64 -19.24
CA THR A 363 -15.97 32.31 -19.14
C THR A 363 -16.28 33.23 -20.32
N PHE A 364 -15.36 33.31 -21.30
CA PHE A 364 -15.45 34.16 -22.47
C PHE A 364 -15.22 33.38 -23.77
N SER A 365 -15.88 33.80 -24.86
CA SER A 365 -15.71 33.17 -26.17
C SER A 365 -14.31 33.45 -26.75
N ALA A 366 -13.69 32.43 -27.34
CA ALA A 366 -12.43 32.60 -28.05
C ALA A 366 -12.63 33.56 -29.24
N VAL A 367 -11.96 34.72 -29.19
CA VAL A 367 -12.06 35.73 -30.25
C VAL A 367 -10.95 35.49 -31.27
N ASP A 368 -11.34 35.25 -32.53
CA ASP A 368 -10.38 35.11 -33.64
C ASP A 368 -9.91 36.49 -34.10
N CYS A 369 -8.61 36.76 -33.95
CA CYS A 369 -7.98 38.02 -34.36
C CYS A 369 -8.10 38.30 -35.86
N ARG A 370 -8.41 37.30 -36.70
CA ARG A 370 -8.41 37.49 -38.16
C ARG A 370 -9.65 38.19 -38.71
N ASN A 371 -10.80 38.17 -38.02
CA ASN A 371 -12.08 38.58 -38.62
C ASN A 371 -12.93 39.57 -37.81
N SER A 372 -12.45 40.13 -36.69
CA SER A 372 -13.25 41.07 -35.91
C SER A 372 -13.06 42.53 -36.37
N LYS A 373 -14.12 43.12 -36.97
CA LYS A 373 -14.26 44.59 -37.10
C LYS A 373 -14.65 45.26 -35.76
N GLN A 374 -14.79 44.47 -34.70
CA GLN A 374 -15.16 44.94 -33.36
C GLN A 374 -13.91 45.24 -32.53
N ARG A 375 -13.97 46.34 -31.78
CA ARG A 375 -12.94 46.71 -30.81
C ARG A 375 -12.97 45.67 -29.69
N MET A 376 -11.96 44.79 -29.67
CA MET A 376 -11.86 43.75 -28.65
C MET A 376 -11.47 44.39 -27.32
N GLU A 377 -12.34 44.31 -26.32
CA GLU A 377 -11.98 44.63 -24.94
C GLU A 377 -11.30 43.42 -24.32
N PHE A 378 -10.01 43.52 -24.06
CA PHE A 378 -9.25 42.52 -23.32
C PHE A 378 -8.96 43.08 -21.92
N THR A 379 -9.11 42.23 -20.91
CA THR A 379 -8.71 42.54 -19.54
C THR A 379 -7.44 41.77 -19.25
N VAL A 380 -6.40 42.47 -18.80
CA VAL A 380 -5.16 41.86 -18.31
C VAL A 380 -5.18 41.98 -16.79
N SER A 381 -5.02 40.85 -16.11
CA SER A 381 -4.92 40.80 -14.65
C SER A 381 -3.51 40.39 -14.25
N SER A 382 -2.89 41.14 -13.35
CA SER A 382 -1.63 40.75 -12.72
C SER A 382 -1.90 39.67 -11.67
N MET A 383 -1.03 38.68 -11.61
CA MET A 383 -1.03 37.67 -10.55
C MET A 383 0.36 37.63 -9.93
N ASP A 384 0.43 37.92 -8.63
CA ASP A 384 1.67 37.96 -7.87
C ASP A 384 1.91 36.62 -7.16
N SER A 385 3.16 36.31 -6.86
CA SER A 385 3.57 35.10 -6.12
C SER A 385 3.15 33.78 -6.79
N ILE A 386 3.20 33.73 -8.12
CA ILE A 386 2.96 32.53 -8.91
C ILE A 386 4.25 32.01 -9.51
N ASP A 387 4.53 30.74 -9.24
CA ASP A 387 5.53 29.98 -9.99
C ASP A 387 4.90 29.47 -11.29
N TRP A 388 5.41 29.96 -12.41
CA TRP A 388 4.93 29.56 -13.73
C TRP A 388 5.60 28.26 -14.16
N GLU A 389 4.78 27.25 -14.48
CA GLU A 389 5.28 26.09 -15.23
C GLU A 389 5.70 26.56 -16.62
N ASN A 390 6.99 26.42 -16.92
CA ASN A 390 7.55 26.78 -18.22
C ASN A 390 7.23 25.69 -19.26
N ASN A 391 5.95 25.54 -19.59
CA ASN A 391 5.52 24.67 -20.66
C ASN A 391 5.79 25.38 -21.99
N THR A 392 6.63 24.78 -22.83
CA THR A 392 6.78 25.25 -24.20
C THR A 392 5.42 25.13 -24.89
N TYR A 393 5.01 26.16 -25.63
CA TYR A 393 3.75 26.23 -26.39
C TYR A 393 3.54 25.08 -27.41
N ASN A 394 4.44 24.09 -27.48
CA ASN A 394 4.43 22.96 -28.39
C ASN A 394 3.63 21.74 -27.88
N THR A 395 3.06 21.79 -26.66
CA THR A 395 2.28 20.68 -26.07
C THR A 395 0.78 20.94 -25.95
N LEU A 396 0.27 22.05 -26.52
CA LEU A 396 -1.15 22.39 -26.56
C LEU A 396 -1.84 21.91 -27.83
#